data_AF-A0A4R2N3E8-F1
#
_entry.id   AF-A0A4R2N3E8-F1
#
_cell.length_a   1.000
_cell.length_b   1.000
_cell.length_c   1.000
_cell.angle_alpha   90.00
_cell.angle_beta   90.00
_cell.angle_gamma   90.00
#
_symmetry.space_group_name_H-M   'P 1'
#
loop_
_entity.id
_entity.type
_entity.pdbx_description
1 polymer ?
#
loop_
_entity_poly.entity_id
_entity_poly.type
_entity_poly.pdbx_seq_one_letter_code
_entity_poly.pdbx_strand_id
1 'polypeptide(L)' 'MGYLKGKSSLMIFERHANLKYKYGNRNFWAKGYYVSTVGLNTKVVEEYIRNQEKEDMIQDNLSKKEYIDPFKG' A
#
# COMPACT_ATOMS: atom_id res chain seq x y z
N MET A 1 -0.60 13.69 3.00
CA MET A 1 -1.64 12.63 2.97
C MET A 1 -1.58 11.59 4.11
N GLY A 2 -0.59 11.63 5.01
CA GLY A 2 -0.45 10.61 6.07
C GLY A 2 -1.64 10.52 7.03
N TYR A 3 -2.19 11.65 7.49
CA TYR A 3 -3.33 11.65 8.42
C TYR A 3 -4.59 11.00 7.81
N LEU A 4 -4.99 11.42 6.61
CA LEU A 4 -6.15 10.89 5.89
C LEU A 4 -6.01 9.39 5.63
N LYS A 5 -4.84 8.96 5.11
CA LYS A 5 -4.56 7.55 4.84
C LYS A 5 -4.51 6.73 6.14
N GLY A 6 -3.91 7.25 7.20
CA GLY A 6 -3.82 6.55 8.49
C GLY A 6 -5.16 6.39 9.20
N LYS A 7 -5.94 7.48 9.32
CA LYS A 7 -7.26 7.44 9.96
C LYS A 7 -8.25 6.57 9.20
N SER A 8 -8.27 6.65 7.86
CA SER A 8 -9.15 5.79 7.05
C SER A 8 -8.76 4.31 7.15
N SER A 9 -7.46 3.97 7.13
CA SER A 9 -7.00 2.60 7.35
C SER A 9 -7.51 2.05 8.68
N LEU A 10 -7.39 2.82 9.76
CA LEU A 10 -7.87 2.42 11.08
C LEU A 10 -9.37 2.12 11.06
N MET A 11 -10.18 3.06 10.55
CA MET A 11 -11.64 2.91 10.48
C MET A 11 -12.07 1.71 9.63
N ILE A 12 -11.37 1.45 8.52
CA ILE A 12 -11.67 0.32 7.63
C ILE A 12 -11.37 -1.01 8.33
N PHE A 13 -10.23 -1.14 9.00
CA PHE A 13 -9.89 -2.37 9.72
C PHE A 13 -10.75 -2.60 10.96
N GLU A 14 -11.23 -1.54 11.62
CA GLU A 14 -12.19 -1.64 12.73
C GLU A 14 -13.56 -2.13 12.26
N ARG A 15 -14.05 -1.63 11.12
CA ARG A 15 -15.37 -2.03 10.57
C ARG A 15 -15.35 -3.36 9.85
N HIS A 16 -14.23 -3.73 9.25
CA HIS A 16 -14.09 -4.93 8.42
C HIS A 16 -12.94 -5.80 8.94
N ALA A 17 -13.19 -6.50 10.04
CA ALA A 17 -12.19 -7.33 10.72
C ALA A 17 -11.57 -8.42 9.81
N ASN A 18 -12.31 -8.90 8.82
CA ASN A 18 -11.80 -9.83 7.81
C ASN A 18 -10.66 -9.26 6.96
N LEU A 19 -10.66 -7.95 6.69
CA LEU A 19 -9.58 -7.29 5.94
C LEU A 19 -8.28 -7.24 6.75
N LYS A 20 -8.36 -7.21 8.08
CA LYS A 20 -7.18 -7.25 8.96
C LYS A 20 -6.36 -8.53 8.78
N TYR A 21 -7.01 -9.66 8.49
CA TYR A 21 -6.35 -10.94 8.22
C TYR A 21 -5.79 -11.01 6.80
N LYS A 22 -6.49 -10.44 5.82
CA LYS A 22 -6.03 -10.38 4.42
C LYS A 22 -4.80 -9.48 4.25
N TYR A 23 -4.73 -8.38 5.00
CA TYR A 23 -3.61 -7.45 5.01
C TYR A 23 -2.82 -7.62 6.30
N GLY A 24 -2.15 -8.76 6.47
CA GLY A 24 -1.44 -9.15 7.71
C GLY A 24 -0.46 -8.11 8.28
N ASN A 25 0.08 -7.22 7.44
CA ASN A 25 0.94 -6.09 7.85
C ASN A 25 0.16 -4.79 8.16
N ARG A 26 -1.18 -4.84 8.17
CA ARG A 26 -2.11 -3.72 8.39
C ARG A 26 -1.88 -2.50 7.50
N ASN A 27 -1.27 -2.68 6.33
CA ASN A 27 -1.14 -1.64 5.32
C ASN A 27 -2.33 -1.75 4.35
N PHE A 28 -3.21 -0.75 4.38
CA PHE A 28 -4.36 -0.67 3.48
C PHE A 28 -4.07 0.14 2.22
N TRP A 29 -3.27 1.21 2.35
CA TRP A 29 -2.90 2.09 1.24
C TRP A 29 -1.45 1.88 0.83
N ALA A 30 -1.15 2.06 -0.46
CA ALA A 30 0.23 2.18 -0.97
C ALA A 30 0.97 3.33 -0.27
N LYS A 31 2.31 3.34 -0.26
CA LYS A 31 3.08 4.42 0.41
C LYS A 31 2.89 5.77 -0.29
N GLY A 32 2.95 5.79 -1.62
CA GLY A 32 2.83 7.00 -2.43
C GLY A 32 1.44 7.64 -2.46
N TYR A 33 1.37 8.85 -2.98
CA TYR A 33 0.12 9.50 -3.37
C TYR A 33 0.36 10.46 -4.54
N TYR A 34 -0.66 10.63 -5.39
CA TYR A 34 -0.66 11.62 -6.47
C TYR A 34 -1.54 12.82 -6.11
N VAL A 35 -1.12 14.02 -6.49
CA VAL A 35 -1.87 15.27 -6.33
C VAL A 35 -1.65 16.16 -7.56
N SER A 36 -2.71 16.80 -8.03
CA SER A 36 -2.68 17.81 -9.09
C SER A 36 -3.40 19.07 -8.60
N THR A 37 -2.83 20.24 -8.86
CA THR A 37 -3.40 21.54 -8.50
C THR A 37 -4.38 22.05 -9.55
N VAL A 38 -4.28 21.57 -10.80
CA VAL A 38 -5.07 22.04 -11.94
C VAL A 38 -5.54 20.86 -12.78
N GLY A 39 -6.81 20.49 -12.61
CA GLY A 39 -7.45 19.41 -13.38
C GLY A 39 -6.86 18.01 -13.16
N LEU A 40 -7.61 16.99 -13.57
CA LEU A 40 -7.12 15.63 -13.63
C LEU A 40 -6.60 15.33 -15.04
N ASN A 41 -5.37 14.84 -15.14
CA ASN A 41 -4.87 14.26 -16.38
C ASN A 41 -4.87 12.74 -16.24
N THR A 42 -5.82 12.07 -16.91
CA THR A 42 -6.00 10.63 -16.85
C THR A 42 -4.73 9.86 -17.23
N LYS A 43 -3.96 10.32 -18.22
CA LYS A 43 -2.72 9.66 -18.65
C LYS A 43 -1.67 9.65 -17.54
N VAL A 44 -1.55 10.77 -16.83
CA VAL A 44 -0.58 10.91 -15.73
C VAL A 44 -0.98 10.05 -14.53
N VAL A 45 -2.29 9.99 -14.21
CA VAL A 45 -2.79 9.12 -13.14
C VAL A 45 -2.56 7.64 -13.48
N GLU A 46 -2.81 7.25 -14.73
CA GLU A 46 -2.57 5.88 -15.18
C GLU A 46 -1.09 5.49 -15.12
N GLU A 47 -0.21 6.38 -15.58
CA GLU A 47 1.24 6.19 -15.48
C GLU A 47 1.71 6.09 -14.03
N TYR A 48 1.17 6.95 -13.15
CA TYR A 48 1.45 6.91 -11.72
C TYR A 48 1.07 5.57 -11.09
N ILE A 49 -0.13 5.05 -11.39
CA ILE A 49 -0.59 3.74 -10.87
C ILE A 49 0.34 2.63 -11.36
N ARG A 50 0.66 2.57 -12.66
CA ARG A 50 1.54 1.53 -13.23
C ARG A 50 2.93 1.53 -12.61
N ASN A 51 3.49 2.71 -12.33
CA ASN A 51 4.80 2.82 -11.71
C ASN A 51 4.75 2.42 -10.23
N GLN A 52 3.70 2.84 -9.51
CA GLN A 52 3.48 2.46 -8.11
C GLN A 52 3.34 0.94 -7.97
N GLU A 53 2.58 0.27 -8.85
CA GLU A 53 2.41 -1.19 -8.84
C GLU A 53 3.75 -1.93 -9.05
N LYS A 54 4.59 -1.45 -9.98
CA LYS A 54 5.92 -2.03 -10.22
C LYS A 54 6.82 -1.89 -9.00
N GLU A 55 6.84 -0.73 -8.37
CA GLU A 55 7.62 -0.49 -7.15
C GLU A 55 7.15 -1.39 -6.00
N ASP A 56 5.83 -1.46 -5.78
CA ASP A 56 5.24 -2.27 -4.73
C ASP A 56 5.53 -3.77 -4.96
N MET A 57 5.47 -4.25 -6.21
CA MET A 57 5.88 -5.63 -6.57
C MET A 57 7.35 -5.91 -6.23
N ILE A 58 8.26 -4.96 -6.50
CA ILE A 58 9.68 -5.12 -6.18
C ILE A 58 9.89 -5.15 -4.66
N GLN A 59 9.23 -4.25 -3.93
CA GLN A 59 9.31 -4.16 -2.47
C GLN A 59 8.75 -5.41 -1.78
N ASP A 60 7.61 -5.92 -2.25
CA ASP A 60 7.02 -7.16 -1.72
C ASP A 60 7.91 -8.38 -1.98
N ASN A 61 8.57 -8.45 -3.14
CA ASN A 61 9.52 -9.52 -3.44
C ASN A 61 10.79 -9.43 -2.58
N LEU A 62 11.28 -8.22 -2.28
CA LEU A 62 12.39 -8.02 -1.33
C LEU A 62 12.00 -8.43 0.10
N SER A 63 10.82 -8.01 0.56
CA SER A 63 10.32 -8.31 1.92
C SER A 63 10.15 -9.82 2.16
N LYS A 64 9.74 -10.59 1.14
CA LYS A 64 9.65 -12.07 1.24
C LYS A 64 11.02 -12.74 1.45
N LYS A 65 12.12 -12.15 0.95
CA LYS A 65 13.48 -12.67 1.16
C LYS A 65 13.98 -12.45 2.58
N GLU A 66 13.50 -11.43 3.28
CA GLU A 66 13.88 -11.14 4.67
C GLU A 66 13.05 -11.93 5.68
N TYR A 67 11.89 -12.48 5.29
CA TYR A 67 11.13 -13.45 6.09
C TYR A 67 11.66 -14.88 5.90
N ILE A 68 12.96 -15.06 6.05
CA ILE A 68 13.53 -16.38 6.36
C ILE A 68 13.61 -16.39 7.89
N ASP A 69 12.76 -17.20 8.53
CA ASP A 69 12.76 -17.39 9.97
C ASP A 69 14.19 -17.75 10.45
N PRO A 70 14.86 -16.89 11.25
CA PRO A 70 16.23 -17.13 11.69
C PRO A 70 16.35 -18.32 12.67
N PHE A 71 15.24 -18.93 13.05
CA PHE A 71 15.17 -20.12 13.91
C PHE A 71 14.82 -21.41 13.15
N LYS A 72 14.59 -21.34 11.83
CA LYS A 72 14.53 -22.54 10.99
C LYS A 72 15.91 -22.85 10.43
N GLY A 73 16.66 -23.64 11.19
CA GLY A 73 17.78 -24.43 10.66
C GLY A 73 17.33 -25.48 9.66
#